data_AF-A0A6G0CFH5-F1
#
_entry.id   AF-A0A6G0CFH5-F1
#
_cell.length_a   1.000
_cell.length_b   1.000
_cell.length_c   1.000
_cell.angle_alpha   90.00
_cell.angle_beta   90.00
_cell.angle_gamma   90.00
#
_symmetry.space_group_name_H-M   'P 1'
#
loop_
_entity.id
_entity.type
_entity.pdbx_description
1 polymer ?
#
loop_
_entity_poly.entity_id
_entity_poly.type
_entity_poly.pdbx_seq_one_letter_code
_entity_poly.pdbx_strand_id
1 'polypeptide(L)' 'AKVTARLQLENNVYDYLKFSFDFKSDEINKNKKTLIEGQNRIPDFMGFLGELKKGARLAENPKGYVIGAIKRKLKEI' A
#
# COMPACT_ATOMS: atom_id res chain seq x y z
N ALA A 1 -16.47 2.14 -18.24
CA ALA A 1 -16.24 0.99 -17.36
C ALA A 1 -15.52 1.44 -16.09
N LYS A 2 -15.96 1.03 -14.90
CA LYS A 2 -15.35 1.43 -13.62
C LYS A 2 -14.11 0.57 -13.39
N VAL A 3 -12.93 1.06 -13.78
CA VAL A 3 -11.66 0.37 -13.54
C VAL A 3 -11.43 0.28 -12.03
N THR A 4 -11.36 -0.96 -11.52
CA THR A 4 -11.15 -1.27 -10.10
C THR A 4 -9.66 -1.21 -9.77
N ALA A 5 -9.31 -0.92 -8.51
CA ALA A 5 -7.92 -0.83 -8.07
C ALA A 5 -7.09 -2.09 -8.40
N ARG A 6 -7.73 -3.26 -8.43
CA ARG A 6 -7.14 -4.54 -8.82
C ARG A 6 -6.58 -4.57 -10.25
N LEU A 7 -7.12 -3.75 -11.16
CA LEU A 7 -6.65 -3.68 -12.56
C LEU A 7 -5.44 -2.75 -12.73
N GLN A 8 -5.09 -1.97 -11.70
CA GLN A 8 -4.01 -0.98 -11.77
C GLN A 8 -2.88 -1.23 -10.77
N LEU A 9 -3.15 -1.98 -9.71
CA LEU A 9 -2.14 -2.53 -8.81
C LEU A 9 -1.65 -3.86 -9.34
N GLU A 10 -0.36 -4.12 -9.22
CA GLU A 10 0.17 -5.45 -9.47
C GLU A 10 -0.42 -6.44 -8.45
N ASN A 11 -0.66 -7.68 -8.90
CA ASN A 11 -1.31 -8.70 -8.06
C ASN A 11 -0.49 -9.01 -6.80
N ASN A 12 0.85 -9.05 -6.91
CA ASN A 12 1.75 -9.26 -5.77
C ASN A 12 1.59 -8.16 -4.71
N VAL A 13 1.48 -6.89 -5.10
CA VAL A 13 1.26 -5.75 -4.20
C VAL A 13 -0.10 -5.87 -3.53
N TYR A 14 -1.14 -6.17 -4.31
CA TYR A 14 -2.50 -6.35 -3.81
C TYR A 14 -2.58 -7.48 -2.77
N ASP A 15 -2.02 -8.64 -3.10
CA ASP A 15 -1.97 -9.81 -2.22
C ASP A 15 -1.14 -9.51 -0.97
N TYR A 16 0.00 -8.82 -1.11
CA TYR A 16 0.82 -8.46 0.04
C TYR A 16 0.09 -7.54 1.02
N LEU A 17 -0.63 -6.52 0.52
CA LEU A 17 -1.46 -5.66 1.35
C LEU A 17 -2.55 -6.45 2.09
N LYS A 18 -3.17 -7.41 1.40
CA LYS A 18 -4.25 -8.23 1.96
C LYS A 18 -3.75 -9.23 3.00
N PHE A 19 -2.65 -9.94 2.72
CA PHE A 19 -2.16 -11.03 3.58
C PHE A 19 -1.17 -10.57 4.65
N SER A 20 -0.35 -9.55 4.39
CA SER A 20 0.64 -9.06 5.36
C SER A 20 0.09 -7.99 6.31
N PHE A 21 -0.86 -7.18 5.84
CA PHE A 21 -1.40 -6.03 6.58
C PHE A 21 -2.92 -6.10 6.80
N ASP A 22 -3.55 -7.22 6.45
CA ASP A 22 -4.99 -7.48 6.62
C ASP A 22 -5.90 -6.44 5.93
N PHE A 23 -5.45 -5.81 4.84
CA PHE A 23 -6.27 -4.85 4.11
C PHE A 23 -7.48 -5.54 3.46
N LYS A 24 -8.68 -4.97 3.68
CA LYS A 24 -9.88 -5.37 2.94
C LYS A 24 -9.88 -4.71 1.55
N SER A 25 -10.54 -5.35 0.60
CA SER A 25 -10.68 -4.82 -0.77
C SER A 25 -11.23 -3.40 -0.82
N ASP A 26 -12.20 -3.07 0.05
CA ASP A 26 -12.76 -1.72 0.17
C ASP A 26 -11.73 -0.68 0.66
N GLU A 27 -10.85 -1.06 1.58
CA GLU A 27 -9.79 -0.18 2.10
C GLU A 27 -8.71 0.08 1.05
N ILE A 28 -8.35 -0.95 0.29
CA ILE A 28 -7.45 -0.82 -0.88
C ILE A 28 -8.09 0.10 -1.91
N ASN A 29 -9.37 -0.11 -2.22
CA ASN A 29 -10.06 0.70 -3.22
C ASN A 29 -10.24 2.17 -2.79
N LYS A 30 -10.47 2.43 -1.49
CA LYS A 30 -10.49 3.80 -0.93
C LYS A 30 -9.13 4.50 -1.06
N ASN A 31 -8.03 3.77 -0.87
CA ASN A 31 -6.67 4.31 -0.94
C ASN A 31 -5.97 4.09 -2.30
N LYS A 32 -6.72 3.67 -3.33
CA LYS A 32 -6.15 3.19 -4.59
C LYS A 32 -5.18 4.17 -5.25
N LYS A 33 -5.47 5.47 -5.22
CA LYS A 33 -4.62 6.50 -5.84
C LYS A 33 -3.22 6.50 -5.22
N THR A 34 -3.15 6.54 -3.89
CA THR A 34 -1.89 6.50 -3.14
C THR A 34 -1.13 5.20 -3.37
N LEU A 35 -1.81 4.05 -3.44
CA LEU A 35 -1.16 2.77 -3.67
C LEU A 35 -0.58 2.66 -5.08
N ILE A 36 -1.32 3.11 -6.10
CA ILE A 36 -0.86 3.13 -7.50
C ILE A 36 0.31 4.10 -7.66
N GLU A 37 0.23 5.29 -7.07
CA GLU A 37 1.35 6.24 -7.08
C GLU A 37 2.58 5.69 -6.36
N GLY A 38 2.37 5.02 -5.22
CA GLY A 38 3.43 4.32 -4.49
C GLY A 38 4.15 3.31 -5.36
N GLN A 39 3.41 2.39 -5.99
CA GLN A 39 3.96 1.39 -6.89
C GLN A 39 4.72 2.02 -8.08
N ASN A 40 4.20 3.09 -8.66
CA ASN A 40 4.78 3.70 -9.86
C ASN A 40 6.00 4.59 -9.58
N ARG A 41 6.07 5.24 -8.40
CA ARG A 41 7.11 6.23 -8.08
C ARG A 41 8.15 5.73 -7.09
N ILE A 42 7.78 4.82 -6.18
CA ILE A 42 8.73 4.30 -5.18
C ILE A 42 9.53 3.16 -5.81
N PRO A 43 10.86 3.31 -5.97
CA PRO A 43 11.69 2.20 -6.42
C PRO A 43 11.63 1.07 -5.39
N ASP A 44 11.50 -0.16 -5.87
CA ASP A 44 11.32 -1.37 -5.05
C ASP A 44 10.17 -1.25 -4.04
N PHE A 45 8.96 -0.96 -4.54
CA PHE A 45 7.77 -0.79 -3.70
C PHE A 45 7.46 -2.00 -2.81
N MET A 46 7.70 -3.22 -3.28
CA MET A 46 7.53 -4.44 -2.49
C MET A 46 8.53 -4.54 -1.33
N GLY A 47 9.81 -4.20 -1.57
CA GLY A 47 10.82 -4.12 -0.50
C GLY A 47 10.44 -3.07 0.54
N PHE A 48 10.01 -1.89 0.10
CA PHE A 48 9.51 -0.83 0.98
C PHE A 48 8.33 -1.30 1.84
N LEU A 49 7.33 -1.97 1.26
CA LEU A 49 6.22 -2.57 2.03
C LEU A 49 6.75 -3.60 3.04
N GLY A 50 7.77 -4.38 2.69
CA GLY A 50 8.43 -5.32 3.59
C GLY A 50 9.03 -4.66 4.84
N GLU A 51 9.66 -3.50 4.68
CA GLU A 51 10.21 -2.71 5.79
C GLU A 51 9.11 -2.22 6.74
N LEU A 52 7.97 -1.80 6.18
CA LEU A 52 6.84 -1.31 6.97
C LEU A 52 6.16 -2.41 7.80
N LYS A 53 6.32 -3.70 7.47
CA LYS A 53 5.66 -4.80 8.17
C LYS A 53 5.93 -4.79 9.68
N LYS A 54 7.18 -4.55 10.10
CA LYS A 54 7.55 -4.49 11.52
C LYS A 54 6.96 -3.26 12.19
N GLY A 55 7.06 -2.09 11.57
CA GLY A 55 6.52 -0.83 12.12
C GLY A 55 4.99 -0.84 12.22
N ALA A 56 4.31 -1.32 11.19
CA ALA A 56 2.86 -1.43 11.16
C ALA A 56 2.32 -2.37 12.25
N ARG A 57 3.03 -3.47 12.55
CA ARG A 57 2.64 -4.41 13.62
C ARG A 57 2.65 -3.77 15.01
N LEU A 58 3.49 -2.76 15.22
CA LEU A 58 3.61 -2.04 16.49
C LEU A 58 2.69 -0.81 16.58
N ALA A 59 2.12 -0.39 15.45
CA ALA A 59 1.23 0.77 15.40
C ALA A 59 -0.17 0.40 15.89
N GLU A 60 -0.82 1.33 16.60
CA GLU A 60 -2.22 1.21 17.01
C GLU A 60 -3.16 1.09 15.79
N ASN A 61 -2.79 1.74 14.68
CA ASN A 61 -3.48 1.59 13.39
C ASN A 61 -2.48 1.16 12.28
N PRO A 62 -2.28 -0.16 12.09
CA PRO A 62 -1.32 -0.70 11.13
C PRO A 62 -1.59 -0.24 9.69
N LYS A 63 -2.85 -0.18 9.28
CA LYS A 63 -3.24 0.19 7.91
C LYS A 63 -3.02 1.68 7.64
N GLY A 64 -3.43 2.51 8.59
CA GLY A 64 -3.16 3.96 8.55
C GLY A 64 -1.67 4.27 8.50
N TYR A 65 -0.86 3.52 9.25
CA TYR A 65 0.60 3.62 9.23
C TYR A 65 1.18 3.32 7.84
N VAL A 66 0.78 2.21 7.19
CA VAL A 66 1.25 1.86 5.85
C VAL A 66 0.91 2.95 4.83
N ILE A 67 -0.35 3.40 4.78
CA ILE A 67 -0.75 4.46 3.85
C ILE A 67 -0.01 5.78 4.14
N GLY A 68 0.17 6.12 5.42
CA GLY A 68 0.92 7.30 5.84
C GLY A 68 2.38 7.26 5.41
N ALA A 69 3.04 6.10 5.57
CA ALA A 69 4.41 5.89 5.15
C ALA A 69 4.59 6.02 3.63
N ILE A 70 3.67 5.44 2.83
CA ILE A 70 3.67 5.61 1.37
C ILE A 70 3.55 7.09 0.99
N LYS A 71 2.57 7.81 1.58
CA LYS A 71 2.40 9.25 1.31
C LYS A 71 3.63 10.07 1.69
N ARG A 72 4.31 9.72 2.78
CA ARG A 72 5.54 10.39 3.21
C ARG A 72 6.66 10.14 2.20
N LYS A 73 6.88 8.88 1.82
CA LYS A 73 7.90 8.51 0.83
C LYS A 73 7.67 9.19 -0.51
N LEU A 74 6.42 9.31 -0.95
CA LEU A 74 6.06 10.03 -2.18
C LEU A 74 6.35 11.54 -2.15
N LYS A 75 6.43 12.16 -0.96
CA LYS A 75 6.83 13.57 -0.81
C LYS A 75 8.34 13.77 -0.81
N GLU A 76 9.10 12.71 -0.55
CA GLU A 76 10.57 12.72 -0.54
C GLU A 76 11.16 12.46 -1.94
N ILE A 77 10.31 12.21 -2.94
CA ILE A 77 10.66 11.96 -4.35
C ILE A 77 10.17 13.13 -5.21
#